data_AF-A0A4V5UYL1-F1
#
_entry.id   AF-A0A4V5UYL1-F1
#
_cell.length_a   1.000
_cell.length_b   1.000
_cell.length_c   1.000
_cell.angle_alpha   90.00
_cell.angle_beta   90.00
_cell.angle_gamma   90.00
#
_symmetry.space_group_name_H-M   'P 1'
#
loop_
_entity.id
_entity.type
_entity.pdbx_description
1 polymer ?
#
loop_
_entity_poly.entity_id
_entity_poly.type
_entity_poly.pdbx_seq_one_letter_code
_entity_poly.pdbx_strand_id
1 'polypeptide(L)'
;IGTIPESINDVDVEQKTKLGKLAYFISGAKHLANAQTYPFHLSLDQKEQTIESSTVLVGLTNSIGGFETLLPEAQVDDGKLHLVYLKDQSLWDAVKAVPDLLKGVDQSTDNLVYLTFKEGTISLENQEELTTNVDGDEGAALPITLEILPKHLTVYCGEEQTK
;
A
#
# COMPACT_ATOMS: atom_id res chain seq x y z
N ILE A 1 -5.55 -0.02 -0.86
CA ILE A 1 -6.69 0.78 -1.39
C ILE A 1 -6.30 1.29 -2.77
N GLY A 2 -7.14 1.12 -3.79
CA GLY A 2 -6.77 1.31 -5.21
C GLY A 2 -6.77 -0.02 -5.98
N THR A 3 -6.55 0.00 -7.29
CA THR A 3 -6.83 -1.10 -8.26
C THR A 3 -5.91 -2.33 -8.21
N ILE A 4 -5.06 -2.47 -7.19
CA ILE A 4 -4.19 -3.65 -7.03
C ILE A 4 -4.97 -4.97 -6.74
N PRO A 5 -6.12 -5.02 -6.03
CA PRO A 5 -6.63 -6.27 -5.49
C PRO A 5 -7.41 -7.16 -6.46
N GLU A 6 -7.89 -6.67 -7.60
CA GLU A 6 -8.69 -7.50 -8.53
C GLU A 6 -7.85 -8.44 -9.42
N SER A 7 -6.52 -8.32 -9.40
CA SER A 7 -5.68 -8.74 -10.54
C SER A 7 -4.81 -10.00 -10.35
N ILE A 8 -4.78 -10.62 -9.17
CA ILE A 8 -3.87 -11.77 -8.92
C ILE A 8 -4.40 -13.07 -9.58
N ASN A 9 -5.68 -13.10 -9.98
CA ASN A 9 -6.32 -14.31 -10.50
C ASN A 9 -6.28 -14.48 -12.03
N ASP A 10 -5.73 -13.54 -12.81
CA ASP A 10 -5.90 -13.55 -14.28
C ASP A 10 -4.60 -13.41 -15.08
N VAL A 11 -3.56 -14.17 -14.68
CA VAL A 11 -2.34 -14.30 -15.50
C VAL A 11 -2.33 -15.66 -16.19
N ASP A 12 -2.79 -15.64 -17.43
CA ASP A 12 -2.81 -16.76 -18.38
C ASP A 12 -1.45 -17.48 -18.42
N VAL A 13 -1.47 -18.79 -18.13
CA VAL A 13 -0.27 -19.62 -17.87
C VAL A 13 0.68 -19.64 -19.08
N GLU A 14 0.17 -19.37 -20.29
CA GLU A 14 0.95 -19.35 -21.53
C GLU A 14 1.95 -18.18 -21.65
N GLN A 15 1.70 -17.02 -21.01
CA GLN A 15 2.61 -15.87 -21.15
C GLN A 15 3.87 -15.95 -20.27
N LYS A 16 3.88 -16.85 -19.28
CA LYS A 16 5.03 -17.06 -18.38
C LYS A 16 6.26 -17.64 -19.08
N THR A 17 6.08 -18.31 -20.23
CA THR A 17 7.11 -19.14 -20.86
C THR A 17 7.92 -18.44 -21.96
N LYS A 18 7.44 -17.32 -22.53
CA LYS A 18 8.12 -16.62 -23.66
C LYS A 18 8.93 -15.37 -23.29
N LEU A 19 8.60 -14.68 -22.20
CA LEU A 19 9.18 -13.36 -21.87
C LEU A 19 9.87 -13.28 -20.50
N GLY A 20 9.83 -14.32 -19.68
CA GLY A 20 10.54 -14.37 -18.39
C GLY A 20 10.24 -13.14 -17.50
N LYS A 21 11.27 -12.54 -16.89
CA LYS A 21 11.15 -11.37 -16.00
C LYS A 21 10.45 -10.17 -16.64
N LEU A 22 10.49 -10.02 -17.96
CA LEU A 22 9.81 -8.91 -18.67
C LEU A 22 8.28 -9.04 -18.63
N ALA A 23 7.74 -10.26 -18.57
CA ALA A 23 6.30 -10.48 -18.43
C ALA A 23 5.77 -9.92 -17.09
N TYR A 24 6.55 -10.05 -16.01
CA TYR A 24 6.23 -9.46 -14.70
C TYR A 24 6.22 -7.92 -14.76
N PHE A 25 7.20 -7.32 -15.42
CA PHE A 25 7.24 -5.86 -15.61
C PHE A 25 6.08 -5.36 -16.46
N ILE A 26 5.75 -6.03 -17.56
CA ILE A 26 4.64 -5.65 -18.44
C ILE A 26 3.30 -5.80 -17.70
N SER A 27 3.12 -6.89 -16.96
CA SER A 27 1.90 -7.11 -16.18
C SER A 27 1.77 -6.04 -15.08
N GLY A 28 2.82 -5.83 -14.27
CA GLY A 28 2.83 -4.79 -13.23
C GLY A 28 2.58 -3.38 -13.80
N ALA A 29 3.22 -3.04 -14.92
CA ALA A 29 3.00 -1.76 -15.60
C ALA A 29 1.58 -1.63 -16.14
N LYS A 30 0.97 -2.71 -16.66
CA LYS A 30 -0.41 -2.72 -17.15
C LYS A 30 -1.42 -2.54 -16.02
N HIS A 31 -1.16 -3.09 -14.83
CA HIS A 31 -2.03 -2.88 -13.66
C HIS A 31 -1.96 -1.44 -13.16
N LEU A 32 -0.76 -0.85 -13.13
CA LEU A 32 -0.60 0.58 -12.87
C LEU A 32 -1.28 1.43 -13.96
N ALA A 33 -1.25 0.99 -15.22
CA ALA A 33 -1.82 1.71 -16.38
C ALA A 33 -3.36 1.89 -16.35
N ASN A 34 -4.06 1.13 -15.52
CA ASN A 34 -5.51 1.23 -15.35
C ASN A 34 -5.92 1.83 -14.00
N ALA A 35 -4.95 2.29 -13.19
CA ALA A 35 -5.21 2.81 -11.87
C ALA A 35 -5.80 4.22 -11.97
N GLN A 36 -7.11 4.34 -11.69
CA GLN A 36 -7.79 5.62 -11.50
C GLN A 36 -7.24 6.31 -10.23
N THR A 37 -7.07 7.62 -10.28
CA THR A 37 -6.78 8.44 -9.10
C THR A 37 -8.08 8.80 -8.38
N TYR A 38 -8.00 8.85 -7.05
CA TYR A 38 -9.14 9.18 -6.20
C TYR A 38 -8.79 10.34 -5.26
N PRO A 39 -9.75 11.23 -4.96
CA PRO A 39 -9.56 12.33 -4.01
C PRO A 39 -9.77 11.81 -2.58
N PHE A 40 -8.73 11.24 -1.99
CA PHE A 40 -8.78 10.74 -0.61
C PHE A 40 -8.72 11.91 0.38
N HIS A 41 -9.59 11.85 1.37
CA HIS A 41 -9.49 12.68 2.57
C HIS A 41 -8.99 11.82 3.73
N LEU A 42 -7.84 12.21 4.29
CA LEU A 42 -7.13 11.52 5.36
C LEU A 42 -7.18 12.34 6.65
N SER A 43 -7.84 11.79 7.66
CA SER A 43 -7.81 12.30 9.04
C SER A 43 -6.94 11.37 9.88
N LEU A 44 -5.67 11.72 10.11
CA LEU A 44 -4.68 10.85 10.76
C LEU A 44 -4.09 11.54 11.99
N ASP A 45 -4.23 10.94 13.18
CA ASP A 45 -3.76 11.52 14.45
C ASP A 45 -4.15 13.01 14.61
N GLN A 46 -5.41 13.34 14.29
CA GLN A 46 -5.99 14.70 14.33
C GLN A 46 -5.42 15.68 13.29
N LYS A 47 -4.71 15.19 12.28
CA LYS A 47 -4.24 15.99 11.14
C LYS A 47 -5.05 15.64 9.91
N GLU A 48 -5.60 16.67 9.29
CA GLU A 48 -6.40 16.56 8.07
C GLU A 48 -5.56 16.88 6.85
N GLN A 49 -5.70 16.08 5.80
CA GLN A 49 -5.18 16.39 4.47
C GLN A 49 -6.03 15.72 3.39
N THR A 50 -6.18 16.42 2.27
CA THR A 50 -6.76 15.85 1.05
C THR A 50 -5.63 15.57 0.07
N ILE A 51 -5.66 14.39 -0.53
CA ILE A 51 -4.68 13.94 -1.51
C ILE A 51 -5.40 13.42 -2.74
N GLU A 52 -4.74 13.51 -3.90
CA GLU A 52 -5.14 12.79 -5.09
C GLU A 52 -4.10 11.70 -5.34
N SER A 53 -4.53 10.45 -5.39
CA SER A 53 -3.63 9.30 -5.54
C SER A 53 -4.35 8.11 -6.15
N SER A 54 -3.64 7.29 -6.91
CA SER A 54 -4.19 5.99 -7.37
C SER A 54 -4.08 4.89 -6.32
N THR A 55 -3.18 5.05 -5.34
CA THR A 55 -2.79 3.97 -4.43
C THR A 55 -2.55 4.50 -3.02
N VAL A 56 -3.25 3.92 -2.04
CA VAL A 56 -2.97 4.09 -0.61
C VAL A 56 -2.76 2.71 0.01
N LEU A 57 -1.61 2.54 0.67
CA LEU A 57 -1.20 1.33 1.39
C LEU A 57 -1.07 1.68 2.88
N VAL A 58 -1.57 0.79 3.74
CA VAL A 58 -1.35 0.85 5.19
C VAL A 58 -0.81 -0.50 5.65
N GLY A 59 0.36 -0.50 6.28
CA GLY A 59 1.07 -1.70 6.73
C GLY A 59 1.34 -1.72 8.23
N LEU A 60 1.45 -2.93 8.78
CA LEU A 60 1.84 -3.21 10.18
C LEU A 60 3.27 -3.73 10.33
N THR A 61 3.89 -4.21 9.23
CA THR A 61 5.21 -4.83 9.28
C THR A 61 6.09 -4.33 8.14
N ASN A 62 7.38 -4.65 8.19
CA ASN A 62 8.32 -4.33 7.12
C ASN A 62 8.05 -5.05 5.79
N SER A 63 7.28 -6.13 5.83
CA SER A 63 7.00 -7.00 4.70
C SER A 63 5.54 -6.94 4.27
N ILE A 64 5.29 -6.69 2.99
CA ILE A 64 3.94 -6.72 2.41
C ILE A 64 4.00 -7.48 1.09
N GLY A 65 3.08 -8.43 0.89
CA GLY A 65 3.00 -9.22 -0.35
C GLY A 65 4.28 -10.03 -0.66
N GLY A 66 5.08 -10.37 0.36
CA GLY A 66 6.36 -11.07 0.22
C GLY A 66 7.54 -10.14 -0.12
N PHE A 67 7.35 -8.83 -0.15
CA PHE A 67 8.44 -7.86 -0.31
C PHE A 67 8.93 -7.41 1.07
N GLU A 68 9.96 -8.11 1.58
CA GLU A 68 10.46 -8.00 2.95
C GLU A 68 11.04 -6.63 3.33
N THR A 69 11.35 -5.78 2.35
CA THR A 69 11.99 -4.48 2.59
C THR A 69 11.11 -3.31 2.15
N LEU A 70 9.78 -3.51 2.02
CA LEU A 70 8.90 -2.44 1.55
C LEU A 70 8.87 -1.26 2.53
N LEU A 71 8.74 -1.57 3.82
CA LEU A 71 8.64 -0.60 4.92
C LEU A 71 9.77 -0.89 5.93
N PRO A 72 11.03 -0.62 5.57
CA PRO A 72 12.19 -1.11 6.34
C PRO A 72 12.20 -0.64 7.82
N GLU A 73 11.55 0.48 8.13
CA GLU A 73 11.46 1.03 9.48
C GLU A 73 10.26 0.52 10.29
N ALA A 74 9.36 -0.27 9.70
CA ALA A 74 8.19 -0.81 10.39
C ALA A 74 8.57 -2.03 11.24
N GLN A 75 8.24 -1.97 12.53
CA GLN A 75 8.46 -3.08 13.46
C GLN A 75 7.13 -3.64 13.95
N VAL A 76 7.08 -4.95 14.16
CA VAL A 76 5.85 -5.67 14.54
C VAL A 76 5.24 -5.20 15.87
N ASP A 77 6.00 -4.47 16.70
CA ASP A 77 5.58 -4.02 18.03
C ASP A 77 5.85 -2.53 18.32
N ASP A 78 6.12 -1.71 17.29
CA ASP A 78 6.36 -0.26 17.46
C ASP A 78 5.08 0.54 17.77
N GLY A 79 3.92 -0.09 17.64
CA GLY A 79 2.61 0.50 17.92
C GLY A 79 2.20 1.59 16.94
N LYS A 80 2.55 1.44 15.66
CA LYS A 80 2.17 2.34 14.58
C LYS A 80 1.55 1.60 13.39
N LEU A 81 0.74 2.33 12.64
CA LEU A 81 0.37 2.02 11.26
C LEU A 81 1.26 2.82 10.31
N HIS A 82 1.76 2.17 9.26
CA HIS A 82 2.67 2.75 8.28
C HIS A 82 1.93 3.00 6.97
N LEU A 83 1.73 4.26 6.62
CA LEU A 83 0.97 4.67 5.44
C LEU A 83 1.91 5.10 4.32
N VAL A 84 1.68 4.57 3.12
CA VAL A 84 2.31 5.01 1.88
C VAL A 84 1.25 5.35 0.85
N TYR A 85 1.39 6.50 0.18
CA TYR A 85 0.59 6.81 -1.00
C TYR A 85 1.45 7.37 -2.13
N LEU A 86 1.01 7.15 -3.36
CA LEU A 86 1.70 7.64 -4.55
C LEU A 86 1.27 9.08 -4.87
N LYS A 87 2.22 9.92 -5.29
CA LYS A 87 1.96 11.29 -5.76
C LYS A 87 1.77 11.30 -7.27
N ASP A 88 0.80 10.52 -7.74
CA ASP A 88 0.55 10.31 -9.16
C ASP A 88 -0.75 10.97 -9.62
N GLN A 89 -0.66 11.70 -10.74
CA GLN A 89 -1.82 12.19 -11.51
C GLN A 89 -1.91 11.51 -12.88
N SER A 90 -0.93 10.65 -13.17
CA SER A 90 -0.81 9.96 -14.44
C SER A 90 -0.03 8.66 -14.26
N LEU A 91 -0.18 7.77 -15.24
CA LEU A 91 0.52 6.48 -15.28
C LEU A 91 2.04 6.64 -15.20
N TRP A 92 2.57 7.70 -15.83
CA TRP A 92 4.01 7.96 -15.83
C TRP A 92 4.52 8.34 -14.44
N ASP A 93 3.70 9.01 -13.63
CA ASP A 93 4.07 9.38 -12.27
C ASP A 93 4.04 8.16 -11.34
N ALA A 94 3.06 7.27 -11.50
CA ALA A 94 3.03 5.99 -10.81
C ALA A 94 4.27 5.14 -11.12
N VAL A 95 4.69 5.07 -12.39
CA VAL A 95 5.92 4.34 -12.78
C VAL A 95 7.17 4.95 -12.15
N LYS A 96 7.25 6.28 -11.99
CA LYS A 96 8.40 6.93 -11.33
C LYS A 96 8.55 6.57 -9.86
N ALA A 97 7.48 6.12 -9.20
CA ALA A 97 7.53 5.68 -7.80
C ALA A 97 8.09 4.26 -7.62
N VAL A 98 8.13 3.44 -8.68
CA VAL A 98 8.58 2.04 -8.60
C VAL A 98 10.00 1.91 -8.04
N PRO A 99 11.01 2.71 -8.46
CA PRO A 99 12.35 2.65 -7.87
C PRO A 99 12.36 2.97 -6.38
N ASP A 100 11.54 3.92 -5.93
CA ASP A 100 11.45 4.29 -4.50
C ASP A 100 10.86 3.13 -3.69
N LEU A 101 9.80 2.49 -4.21
CA LEU A 101 9.21 1.29 -3.60
C LEU A 101 10.22 0.13 -3.53
N LEU A 102 10.95 -0.15 -4.61
CA LEU A 102 11.95 -1.23 -4.68
C LEU A 102 13.16 -0.99 -3.76
N LYS A 103 13.52 0.27 -3.51
CA LYS A 103 14.57 0.63 -2.56
C LYS A 103 14.14 0.40 -1.11
N GLY A 104 12.84 0.42 -0.85
CA GLY A 104 12.25 0.45 0.48
C GLY A 104 11.89 1.88 0.89
N VAL A 105 10.72 2.03 1.51
CA VAL A 105 10.12 3.32 1.84
C VAL A 105 10.35 3.64 3.31
N ASP A 106 11.38 4.45 3.57
CA ASP A 106 11.72 4.99 4.90
C ASP A 106 11.34 6.48 5.08
N GLN A 107 11.08 7.17 3.97
CA GLN A 107 10.78 8.59 3.93
C GLN A 107 9.97 8.96 2.69
N SER A 108 9.38 10.15 2.70
CA SER A 108 8.71 10.72 1.52
C SER A 108 9.74 11.11 0.45
N THR A 109 9.40 10.92 -0.82
CA THR A 109 10.21 11.32 -1.98
C THR A 109 9.44 12.29 -2.85
N ASP A 110 9.93 12.61 -4.05
CA ASP A 110 9.14 13.36 -5.04
C ASP A 110 7.97 12.55 -5.61
N ASN A 111 8.02 11.21 -5.53
CA ASN A 111 7.05 10.32 -6.19
C ASN A 111 6.06 9.67 -5.22
N LEU A 112 6.37 9.59 -3.93
CA LEU A 112 5.52 9.00 -2.91
C LEU A 112 5.62 9.74 -1.58
N VAL A 113 4.66 9.48 -0.70
CA VAL A 113 4.67 9.98 0.68
C VAL A 113 4.63 8.80 1.64
N TYR A 114 5.37 8.95 2.74
CA TYR A 114 5.42 8.00 3.85
C TYR A 114 5.06 8.71 5.14
N LEU A 115 4.09 8.15 5.87
CA LEU A 115 3.59 8.65 7.14
C LEU A 115 3.42 7.48 8.13
N THR A 116 3.40 7.80 9.42
CA THR A 116 2.97 6.87 10.45
C THR A 116 1.88 7.51 11.29
N PHE A 117 0.94 6.70 11.76
CA PHE A 117 -0.18 7.17 12.59
C PHE A 117 -0.65 6.05 13.54
N LYS A 118 -1.47 6.38 14.53
CA LYS A 118 -2.06 5.40 15.46
C LYS A 118 -3.54 5.20 15.24
N GLU A 119 -4.26 6.28 14.98
CA GLU A 119 -5.69 6.25 14.72
C GLU A 119 -6.01 7.21 13.57
N GLY A 120 -6.87 6.79 12.65
CA GLY A 120 -7.27 7.66 11.56
C GLY A 120 -8.42 7.14 10.72
N THR A 121 -9.06 8.06 10.00
CA THR A 121 -10.12 7.77 9.05
C THR A 121 -9.63 8.10 7.63
N ILE A 122 -9.88 7.18 6.71
CA ILE A 122 -9.66 7.36 5.27
C ILE A 122 -11.04 7.39 4.62
N SER A 123 -11.27 8.38 3.78
CA SER A 123 -12.53 8.59 3.07
C SER A 123 -12.28 9.13 1.66
N LEU A 124 -13.33 9.22 0.84
CA LEU A 124 -13.29 9.91 -0.44
C LEU A 124 -14.06 11.23 -0.34
N GLU A 125 -13.55 12.30 -0.96
CA GLU A 125 -14.29 13.57 -1.05
C GLU A 125 -15.47 13.50 -2.04
N ASN A 126 -15.41 12.57 -2.99
CA ASN A 126 -16.50 12.30 -3.93
C ASN A 126 -17.40 11.15 -3.41
N GLN A 127 -18.56 10.96 -4.04
CA GLN A 127 -19.52 9.90 -3.68
C GLN A 127 -19.25 8.58 -4.41
N GLU A 128 -18.00 8.31 -4.79
CA GLU A 128 -17.63 7.03 -5.40
C GLU A 128 -17.53 5.94 -4.34
N GLU A 129 -17.90 4.72 -4.72
CA GLU A 129 -17.73 3.55 -3.87
C GLU A 129 -16.38 2.89 -4.20
N LEU A 130 -15.53 2.77 -3.20
CA LEU A 130 -14.22 2.15 -3.35
C LEU A 130 -13.97 1.18 -2.19
N THR A 131 -13.87 -0.10 -2.55
CA THR A 131 -13.62 -1.20 -1.61
C THR A 131 -12.14 -1.34 -1.31
N THR A 132 -11.82 -1.67 -0.06
CA THR A 132 -10.45 -1.94 0.35
C THR A 132 -10.05 -3.40 0.11
N ASN A 133 -8.76 -3.68 0.25
CA ASN A 133 -8.25 -5.03 0.35
C ASN A 133 -7.48 -5.14 1.66
N VAL A 134 -7.78 -6.18 2.43
CA VAL A 134 -7.24 -6.44 3.76
C VAL A 134 -6.65 -7.83 3.74
N ASP A 135 -5.34 -7.94 3.98
CA ASP A 135 -4.58 -9.21 3.97
C ASP A 135 -4.77 -10.08 2.72
N GLY A 136 -5.08 -9.47 1.57
CA GLY A 136 -5.27 -10.16 0.30
C GLY A 136 -6.73 -10.39 -0.08
N ASP A 137 -7.67 -10.24 0.86
CA ASP A 137 -9.10 -10.42 0.63
C ASP A 137 -9.84 -9.07 0.48
N GLU A 138 -11.04 -9.11 -0.11
CA GLU A 138 -11.92 -7.93 -0.18
C GLU A 138 -12.31 -7.46 1.23
N GLY A 139 -12.12 -6.16 1.49
CA GLY A 139 -12.37 -5.53 2.79
C GLY A 139 -13.60 -4.63 2.81
N ALA A 140 -13.66 -3.73 3.79
CA ALA A 140 -14.74 -2.74 3.88
C ALA A 140 -14.65 -1.70 2.75
N ALA A 141 -15.80 -1.13 2.36
CA ALA A 141 -15.85 0.07 1.53
C ALA A 141 -15.49 1.32 2.34
N LEU A 142 -14.95 2.34 1.66
CA LEU A 142 -14.70 3.65 2.24
C LEU A 142 -16.04 4.35 2.62
N PRO A 143 -16.09 5.11 3.73
CA PRO A 143 -14.97 5.45 4.62
C PRO A 143 -14.60 4.31 5.57
N ILE A 144 -13.31 4.22 5.92
CA ILE A 144 -12.80 3.27 6.91
C ILE A 144 -12.10 4.02 8.06
N THR A 145 -12.25 3.50 9.27
CA THR A 145 -11.46 3.93 10.44
C THR A 145 -10.47 2.84 10.80
N LEU A 146 -9.22 3.23 11.01
CA LEU A 146 -8.08 2.38 11.31
C LEU A 146 -7.52 2.78 12.67
N GLU A 147 -7.29 1.80 13.53
CA GLU A 147 -6.70 1.98 14.86
C GLU A 147 -5.66 0.88 15.13
N ILE A 148 -4.47 1.27 15.59
CA ILE A 148 -3.47 0.32 16.05
C ILE A 148 -3.80 -0.19 17.45
N LEU A 149 -3.79 -1.51 17.62
CA LEU A 149 -3.84 -2.16 18.93
C LEU A 149 -2.41 -2.56 19.33
N PRO A 150 -1.67 -1.73 20.08
CA PRO A 150 -0.24 -1.96 20.32
C PRO A 150 -0.04 -3.20 21.19
N LYS A 151 0.85 -4.10 20.73
CA LYS A 151 1.20 -5.35 21.44
C LYS A 151 -0.02 -6.18 21.86
N HIS A 152 -1.05 -6.21 21.01
CA HIS A 152 -2.34 -6.83 21.32
C HIS A 152 -2.26 -8.36 21.48
N LEU A 153 -1.37 -9.00 20.72
CA LEU A 153 -1.16 -10.44 20.76
C LEU A 153 0.22 -10.77 21.34
N THR A 154 0.26 -11.85 22.12
CA THR A 154 1.52 -12.52 22.49
C THR A 154 1.72 -13.69 21.54
N VAL A 155 2.86 -13.70 20.84
CA VAL A 155 3.16 -14.68 19.78
C VAL A 155 4.53 -15.31 20.00
N TYR A 156 4.68 -16.58 19.61
CA TYR A 156 6.00 -17.22 19.55
C TYR A 156 6.78 -16.66 18.36
N CYS A 157 8.02 -16.22 18.58
CA CYS A 157 8.91 -15.68 17.54
C CYS A 157 10.25 -16.43 17.52
N GLY A 158 11.03 -16.25 16.45
CA GLY A 158 12.41 -16.73 16.39
C GLY A 158 13.31 -15.96 17.37
N GLU A 159 14.43 -16.57 17.79
CA GLU A 159 15.35 -15.98 18.78
C GLU A 159 15.91 -14.61 18.35
N GLU A 160 16.03 -14.37 17.04
CA GLU A 160 16.58 -13.13 16.47
C GLU A 160 15.65 -11.90 16.61
N GLN A 161 14.35 -12.09 16.86
CA GLN A 161 13.37 -11.00 16.98
C GLN A 161 13.20 -10.46 18.41
N THR A 162 14.00 -10.96 19.37
CA THR A 162 13.87 -10.67 20.81
C THR A 162 14.86 -9.61 21.33
N LYS A 163 15.55 -8.86 20.45
CA LYS A 163 16.58 -7.87 20.83
C LYS A 163 16.16 -6.44 20.57
#